data_AF-A0A2M7XW92-F1
#
_entry.id   AF-A0A2M7XW92-F1
#
_cell.length_a   1.000
_cell.length_b   1.000
_cell.length_c   1.000
_cell.angle_alpha   90.00
_cell.angle_beta   90.00
_cell.angle_gamma   90.00
#
_symmetry.space_group_name_H-M   'P 1'
#
loop_
_entity.id
_entity.type
_entity.pdbx_description
1 polymer ?
#
loop_
_entity_poly.entity_id
_entity_poly.type
_entity_poly.pdbx_seq_one_letter_code
_entity_poly.pdbx_strand_id
1 'polypeptide(L)'
;AASKGAHDAGGLVVGILMGTDPDEANGYVDVPVFTGMGDLRNGILVRSVDGLIAVDGAYGTLSEIAFTLSAGKPIVGLGSWKIDGMQFSETPEDAVDQLYTEINKSR
;
A
#
# COMPACT_ATOMS: atom_id res chain seq x y z
N ALA A 1 7.46 -3.44 -8.67
CA ALA A 1 8.26 -2.20 -8.74
C ALA A 1 8.60 -1.68 -7.34
N ALA A 2 7.60 -1.38 -6.50
CA ALA A 2 7.81 -0.86 -5.14
C ALA A 2 8.76 -1.74 -4.28
N SER A 3 8.51 -3.06 -4.21
CA SER A 3 9.38 -4.01 -3.48
C SER A 3 10.85 -3.89 -3.89
N LYS A 4 11.13 -3.91 -5.21
CA LYS A 4 12.49 -3.78 -5.73
C LYS A 4 13.13 -2.45 -5.33
N GLY A 5 12.45 -1.33 -5.53
CA GLY A 5 13.00 -0.01 -5.21
C GLY A 5 13.32 0.16 -3.73
N ALA A 6 12.44 -0.34 -2.84
CA ALA A 6 12.68 -0.33 -1.40
C ALA A 6 13.86 -1.25 -1.01
N HIS A 7 13.90 -2.47 -1.53
CA HIS A 7 14.97 -3.43 -1.27
C HIS A 7 16.34 -2.91 -1.76
N ASP A 8 16.42 -2.39 -2.99
CA ASP A 8 17.65 -1.83 -3.57
C ASP A 8 18.16 -0.61 -2.78
N ALA A 9 17.27 0.12 -2.10
CA ALA A 9 17.61 1.23 -1.21
C ALA A 9 17.94 0.79 0.23
N GLY A 10 17.94 -0.53 0.52
CA GLY A 10 18.21 -1.09 1.85
C GLY A 10 17.04 -1.00 2.83
N GLY A 11 15.82 -0.74 2.34
CA GLY A 11 14.59 -0.77 3.14
C GLY A 11 14.06 -2.19 3.33
N LEU A 12 13.35 -2.42 4.44
CA LEU A 12 12.67 -3.69 4.71
C LEU A 12 11.38 -3.80 3.90
N VAL A 13 11.23 -4.89 3.15
CA VAL A 13 10.06 -5.18 2.34
C VAL A 13 9.25 -6.32 2.95
N VAL A 14 8.05 -5.99 3.42
CA VAL A 14 7.08 -6.96 3.92
C VAL A 14 6.02 -7.19 2.84
N GLY A 15 5.86 -8.44 2.41
CA GLY A 15 4.85 -8.84 1.43
C GLY A 15 3.68 -9.54 2.09
N ILE A 16 2.50 -8.89 2.16
CA ILE A 16 1.27 -9.56 2.60
C ILE A 16 0.68 -10.28 1.39
N LEU A 17 0.80 -11.61 1.30
CA LEU A 17 0.47 -12.38 0.10
C LEU A 17 -0.95 -12.96 0.16
N MET A 18 -1.50 -13.24 -1.03
CA MET A 18 -2.90 -13.66 -1.20
C MET A 18 -3.11 -15.14 -0.88
N GLY A 19 -2.19 -16.01 -1.33
CA GLY A 19 -2.25 -17.44 -1.07
C GLY A 19 -1.26 -17.90 0.01
N THR A 20 -0.92 -19.18 -0.07
CA THR A 20 0.01 -19.86 0.83
C THR A 20 1.25 -20.39 0.13
N ASP A 21 1.37 -20.14 -1.18
CA ASP A 21 2.48 -20.61 -1.99
C ASP A 21 3.71 -19.68 -1.80
N PRO A 22 4.86 -20.21 -1.35
CA PRO A 22 6.11 -19.46 -1.27
C PRO A 22 6.52 -18.77 -2.57
N ASP A 23 6.16 -19.37 -3.72
CA ASP A 23 6.55 -18.86 -5.04
C ASP A 23 5.74 -17.61 -5.47
N GLU A 24 4.69 -17.23 -4.72
CA GLU A 24 3.97 -15.96 -4.92
C GLU A 24 4.81 -14.74 -4.53
N ALA A 25 5.81 -14.91 -3.66
CA ALA A 25 6.69 -13.83 -3.24
C ALA A 25 7.66 -13.48 -4.37
N ASN A 26 7.73 -12.20 -4.75
CA ASN A 26 8.82 -11.76 -5.63
C ASN A 26 10.16 -11.77 -4.85
N GLY A 27 11.28 -11.92 -5.57
CA GLY A 27 12.61 -12.03 -4.97
C GLY A 27 13.14 -10.78 -4.26
N TYR A 28 12.34 -9.72 -4.14
CA TYR A 28 12.66 -8.49 -3.40
C TYR A 28 11.85 -8.36 -2.11
N VAL A 29 11.10 -9.40 -1.71
CA VAL A 29 10.38 -9.45 -0.43
C VAL A 29 11.30 -10.09 0.61
N ASP A 30 11.58 -9.36 1.68
CA ASP A 30 12.41 -9.86 2.79
C ASP A 30 11.58 -10.69 3.78
N VAL A 31 10.33 -10.28 4.01
CA VAL A 31 9.40 -10.95 4.93
C VAL A 31 8.09 -11.27 4.22
N PRO A 32 7.93 -12.50 3.70
CA PRO A 32 6.66 -12.93 3.14
C PRO A 32 5.69 -13.33 4.26
N VAL A 33 4.46 -12.81 4.18
CA VAL A 33 3.35 -13.16 5.07
C VAL A 33 2.29 -13.87 4.24
N PHE A 34 2.27 -15.20 4.34
CA PHE A 34 1.35 -16.07 3.63
C PHE A 34 -0.01 -16.11 4.32
N THR A 35 -1.01 -15.41 3.78
CA THR A 35 -2.30 -15.29 4.46
C THR A 35 -3.27 -16.40 4.11
N GLY A 36 -3.25 -16.91 2.87
CA GLY A 36 -4.29 -17.82 2.36
C GLY A 36 -5.69 -17.21 2.34
N MET A 37 -5.80 -15.87 2.40
CA MET A 37 -7.07 -15.15 2.58
C MET A 37 -7.63 -14.57 1.27
N GLY A 38 -6.94 -14.72 0.14
CA GLY A 38 -7.32 -14.05 -1.11
C GLY A 38 -7.47 -12.54 -0.89
N ASP A 39 -8.53 -11.94 -1.40
CA ASP A 39 -8.78 -10.50 -1.27
C ASP A 39 -8.99 -10.02 0.18
N LEU A 40 -9.39 -10.92 1.10
CA LEU A 40 -9.59 -10.56 2.51
C LEU A 40 -8.28 -10.13 3.19
N ARG A 41 -7.11 -10.48 2.61
CA ARG A 41 -5.78 -10.04 3.08
C ARG A 41 -5.62 -8.51 3.09
N ASN A 42 -6.42 -7.79 2.29
CA ASN A 42 -6.39 -6.33 2.24
C ASN A 42 -6.75 -5.70 3.59
N GLY A 43 -7.59 -6.36 4.39
CA GLY A 43 -7.87 -5.92 5.76
C GLY A 43 -6.64 -5.97 6.67
N ILE A 44 -5.79 -7.00 6.52
CA ILE A 44 -4.51 -7.09 7.23
C ILE A 44 -3.59 -5.96 6.78
N LEU A 45 -3.41 -5.81 5.46
CA LEU A 45 -2.56 -4.78 4.86
C LEU A 45 -2.92 -3.39 5.39
N VAL A 46 -4.19 -3.00 5.28
CA VAL A 46 -4.64 -1.68 5.72
C VAL A 46 -4.45 -1.48 7.23
N ARG A 47 -4.63 -2.51 8.05
CA ARG A 47 -4.44 -2.39 9.51
C ARG A 47 -2.97 -2.35 9.92
N SER A 48 -2.06 -2.91 9.12
CA SER A 48 -0.63 -2.99 9.41
C SER A 48 0.21 -1.78 8.98
N VAL A 49 -0.34 -0.81 8.23
CA VAL A 49 0.41 0.37 7.73
C VAL A 49 -0.02 1.67 8.41
N ASP A 50 0.85 2.67 8.50
CA ASP A 50 0.47 4.01 8.98
C ASP A 50 -0.38 4.80 7.95
N GLY A 51 -0.18 4.52 6.66
CA GLY A 51 -0.89 5.14 5.54
C GLY A 51 -0.62 4.39 4.23
N LEU A 52 -1.30 4.79 3.15
CA LEU A 52 -1.25 4.08 1.86
C LEU A 52 -0.96 5.01 0.68
N ILE A 53 -0.16 4.55 -0.28
CA ILE A 53 -0.03 5.17 -1.61
C ILE A 53 -0.68 4.23 -2.63
N ALA A 54 -1.77 4.66 -3.24
CA ALA A 54 -2.45 3.92 -4.29
C ALA A 54 -1.83 4.29 -5.64
N VAL A 55 -1.21 3.33 -6.32
CA VAL A 55 -0.54 3.55 -7.61
C VAL A 55 -1.38 2.97 -8.73
N ASP A 56 -1.65 3.77 -9.77
CA ASP A 56 -2.44 3.38 -10.94
C ASP A 56 -3.85 2.87 -10.59
N GLY A 57 -4.57 2.26 -11.52
CA GLY A 57 -5.94 1.79 -11.36
C GLY A 57 -6.16 0.30 -11.64
N ALA A 58 -6.74 -0.42 -10.67
CA ALA A 58 -7.43 -1.70 -10.86
C ALA A 58 -8.52 -1.89 -9.78
N TYR A 59 -9.38 -2.90 -9.92
CA TYR A 59 -10.40 -3.21 -8.91
C TYR A 59 -9.81 -3.62 -7.56
N GLY A 60 -8.67 -4.33 -7.57
CA GLY A 60 -7.92 -4.65 -6.35
C GLY A 60 -7.48 -3.39 -5.61
N THR A 61 -6.84 -2.45 -6.31
CA THR A 61 -6.45 -1.13 -5.77
C THR A 61 -7.65 -0.35 -5.24
N LEU A 62 -8.78 -0.36 -5.96
CA LEU A 62 -10.01 0.31 -5.50
C LEU A 62 -10.52 -0.27 -4.17
N SER A 63 -10.42 -1.59 -3.98
CA SER A 63 -10.80 -2.22 -2.71
C SER A 63 -9.88 -1.78 -1.56
N GLU A 64 -8.57 -1.69 -1.79
CA GLU A 64 -7.59 -1.23 -0.79
C GLU A 64 -7.82 0.26 -0.43
N ILE A 65 -8.14 1.09 -1.42
CA ILE A 65 -8.55 2.49 -1.20
C ILE A 65 -9.78 2.55 -0.29
N ALA A 66 -10.84 1.80 -0.62
CA ALA A 66 -12.08 1.79 0.16
C ALA A 66 -11.85 1.34 1.61
N PHE A 67 -11.07 0.26 1.82
CA PHE A 67 -10.72 -0.20 3.17
C PHE A 67 -9.89 0.83 3.94
N THR A 68 -8.96 1.53 3.28
CA THR A 68 -8.10 2.53 3.92
C THR A 68 -8.89 3.75 4.38
N LEU A 69 -9.77 4.28 3.51
CA LEU A 69 -10.68 5.37 3.85
C LEU A 69 -11.63 4.96 4.99
N SER A 70 -12.18 3.74 4.94
CA SER A 70 -13.02 3.21 6.02
C SER A 70 -12.26 3.05 7.34
N ALA A 71 -10.95 2.79 7.29
CA ALA A 71 -10.09 2.71 8.47
C ALA A 71 -9.67 4.09 9.01
N GLY A 72 -10.04 5.18 8.33
CA GLY A 72 -9.66 6.55 8.69
C GLY A 72 -8.16 6.82 8.56
N LYS A 73 -7.47 6.08 7.69
CA LYS A 73 -6.02 6.21 7.50
C LYS A 73 -5.69 7.15 6.34
N PRO A 74 -4.61 7.94 6.44
CA PRO A 74 -4.10 8.74 5.34
C PRO A 74 -3.86 7.92 4.08
N ILE A 75 -4.26 8.50 2.94
CA ILE A 75 -4.06 7.89 1.63
C ILE A 75 -3.77 8.94 0.56
N VAL A 76 -2.84 8.61 -0.33
CA VAL A 76 -2.46 9.42 -1.50
C VAL A 76 -2.55 8.58 -2.76
N GLY A 77 -3.18 9.10 -3.82
CA GLY A 77 -3.19 8.49 -5.14
C GLY A 77 -2.04 9.01 -6.00
N LEU A 78 -1.26 8.11 -6.58
CA LEU A 78 -0.23 8.41 -7.60
C LEU A 78 -0.70 7.87 -8.95
N GLY A 79 -1.18 8.77 -9.82
CA GLY A 79 -1.77 8.37 -11.12
C GLY A 79 -2.98 7.41 -10.97
N SER A 80 -3.69 7.48 -9.85
CA SER A 80 -4.74 6.51 -9.46
C SER A 80 -6.17 7.09 -9.54
N TRP A 81 -7.15 6.34 -9.04
CA TRP A 81 -8.56 6.72 -8.94
C TRP A 81 -8.76 8.02 -8.16
N LYS A 82 -9.57 8.95 -8.67
CA LYS A 82 -9.91 10.18 -7.94
C LYS A 82 -11.16 9.99 -7.07
N ILE A 83 -10.95 9.82 -5.76
CA ILE A 83 -11.97 9.54 -4.74
C ILE A 83 -11.86 10.57 -3.61
N ASP A 84 -13.01 11.04 -3.12
CA ASP A 84 -13.09 11.98 -2.01
C ASP A 84 -12.44 11.41 -0.73
N GLY A 85 -11.68 12.24 -0.02
CA GLY A 85 -10.93 11.86 1.18
C GLY A 85 -9.51 11.34 0.90
N MET A 86 -9.10 11.28 -0.36
CA MET A 86 -7.73 10.96 -0.78
C MET A 86 -7.01 12.19 -1.32
N GLN A 87 -5.70 12.32 -1.05
CA GLN A 87 -4.86 13.32 -1.70
C GLN A 87 -4.32 12.79 -3.04
N PHE A 88 -3.82 13.67 -3.90
CA PHE A 88 -3.38 13.30 -5.24
C PHE A 88 -2.01 13.86 -5.56
N SER A 89 -1.19 13.01 -6.17
CA SER A 89 0.12 13.38 -6.67
C SER A 89 0.35 12.83 -8.08
N GLU A 90 1.18 13.54 -8.84
CA GLU A 90 1.67 13.11 -10.15
C GLU A 90 3.10 12.55 -10.09
N THR A 91 3.81 12.71 -8.96
CA THR A 91 5.19 12.22 -8.81
C THR A 91 5.35 11.35 -7.56
N PRO A 92 6.24 10.35 -7.57
CA PRO A 92 6.50 9.52 -6.40
C PRO A 92 6.95 10.32 -5.17
N GLU A 93 7.80 11.33 -5.37
CA GLU A 93 8.36 12.15 -4.29
C GLU A 93 7.27 12.94 -3.56
N ASP A 94 6.41 13.63 -4.31
CA ASP A 94 5.31 14.40 -3.75
C ASP A 94 4.26 13.49 -3.10
N ALA A 95 4.01 12.30 -3.66
CA ALA A 95 3.11 11.31 -3.04
C ALA A 95 3.59 10.89 -1.65
N VAL A 96 4.91 10.67 -1.48
CA VAL A 96 5.53 10.31 -0.21
C VAL A 96 5.48 11.48 0.78
N ASP A 97 5.83 12.70 0.34
CA ASP A 97 5.83 13.89 1.19
C ASP A 97 4.44 14.24 1.72
N GLN A 98 3.42 14.17 0.85
CA GLN A 98 2.02 14.35 1.24
C GLN A 98 1.59 13.29 2.26
N LEU A 99 1.92 12.02 2.02
CA LEU A 99 1.52 10.95 2.92
C LEU A 99 2.14 11.13 4.32
N TYR A 100 3.44 11.44 4.40
CA TYR A 100 4.10 11.73 5.67
C TYR A 100 3.48 12.91 6.40
N THR A 101 3.11 13.97 5.67
CA THR A 101 2.42 15.13 6.23
C THR A 101 1.10 14.73 6.88
N GLU A 102 0.28 13.91 6.22
CA GLU A 102 -1.01 13.46 6.74
C GLU A 102 -0.89 12.47 7.92
N ILE A 103 0.09 11.57 7.87
CA ILE A 103 0.40 10.66 9.00
C ILE A 103 0.74 11.46 10.26
N ASN A 104 1.54 12.52 10.13
CA ASN A 104 1.96 13.33 11.27
C ASN A 104 0.87 14.25 11.83
N LYS A 105 -0.19 14.55 11.08
CA LYS A 105 -1.37 15.29 11.60
C LYS A 105 -2.27 14.42 12.47
N SER A 106 -2.22 13.10 12.25
CA SER A 106 -3.11 12.13 12.86
C SER A 106 -2.52 11.46 14.12
N ARG A 107 -1.29 11.83 14.49
CA ARG A 107 -0.60 11.42 15.72
C ARG A 107 -0.65 12.51 16.77
#